data_AF-A0A7W7PIP3-F1
#
_entry.id   AF-A0A7W7PIP3-F1
#
_cell.length_a   1.000
_cell.length_b   1.000
_cell.length_c   1.000
_cell.angle_alpha   90.00
_cell.angle_beta   90.00
_cell.angle_gamma   90.00
#
_symmetry.space_group_name_H-M   'P 1'
#
loop_
_entity.id
_entity.type
_entity.pdbx_description
1 polymer ?
#
loop_
_entity_poly.entity_id
_entity_poly.type
_entity_poly.pdbx_seq_one_letter_code
_entity_poly.pdbx_strand_id
1 'polypeptide(L)'
;MSVVIDVSDAPLDRISFAMSPLAELGAVLHVLAEPSHHPGLLEWATETRTALPPELADRLYEADMLWRSTRSDLFLPSIAAADLKEELDAWDRLDDDAFVVAAVEISCATSFAHPRPSPLRRPEDRRRARELAAARGLRQAAFADRLLEDPHRVRAWLRRLLEDCEQAFFGEVWQRVRAQLAADARHKNELLKHRGLGQAVAAVSPAITLDTARGCLVVDKLQDGRVTGSGTGLVFLPTAFGWPHLVVRDAHGDRPVLQYPSLSPSCRRPCHWQRSSGAWKR
;
A
#
# COMPACT_ATOMS: atom_id res chain seq x y z
N MET A 1 16.09 -7.91 -13.04
CA MET A 1 15.63 -8.10 -11.66
C MET A 1 14.12 -8.23 -11.71
N SER A 2 13.54 -9.10 -10.89
CA SER A 2 12.10 -9.39 -10.95
C SER A 2 11.58 -9.90 -9.61
N VAL A 3 10.34 -9.52 -9.27
CA VAL A 3 9.61 -10.16 -8.18
C VAL A 3 8.77 -11.30 -8.76
N VAL A 4 9.00 -12.52 -8.27
CA VAL A 4 8.24 -13.70 -8.67
C VAL A 4 7.20 -14.02 -7.60
N ILE A 5 5.93 -14.06 -7.98
CA ILE A 5 4.82 -14.47 -7.12
C ILE A 5 4.40 -15.87 -7.53
N ASP A 6 4.60 -16.85 -6.65
CA ASP A 6 4.13 -18.22 -6.87
C ASP A 6 2.61 -18.28 -6.72
N VAL A 7 1.92 -18.66 -7.80
CA VAL A 7 0.46 -18.82 -7.86
C VAL A 7 0.06 -20.21 -8.37
N SER A 8 0.99 -21.17 -8.36
CA SER A 8 0.80 -22.50 -8.96
C SER A 8 -0.35 -23.27 -8.32
N ASP A 9 -0.45 -23.18 -6.99
CA ASP A 9 -1.50 -23.79 -6.17
C ASP A 9 -2.54 -22.78 -5.66
N ALA A 10 -2.63 -21.58 -6.25
CA ALA A 10 -3.61 -20.57 -5.86
C ALA A 10 -4.97 -20.88 -6.53
N PRO A 11 -6.02 -21.22 -5.77
CA PRO A 11 -7.36 -21.37 -6.35
C PRO A 11 -7.80 -20.05 -6.99
N LEU A 12 -8.37 -20.10 -8.20
CA LEU A 12 -8.78 -18.88 -8.93
C LEU A 12 -9.83 -18.06 -8.16
N ASP A 13 -10.68 -18.71 -7.36
CA ASP A 13 -11.65 -18.07 -6.46
C ASP A 13 -11.00 -17.37 -5.26
N ARG A 14 -9.72 -17.66 -4.98
CA ARG A 14 -8.86 -16.92 -4.03
C ARG A 14 -8.00 -15.86 -4.71
N ILE A 15 -8.20 -15.59 -6.00
CA ILE A 15 -7.62 -14.44 -6.69
C ILE A 15 -8.71 -13.41 -6.94
N SER A 16 -8.48 -12.15 -6.55
CA SER A 16 -9.50 -11.11 -6.68
C SER A 16 -8.90 -9.72 -6.89
N PHE A 17 -9.66 -8.88 -7.58
CA PHE A 17 -9.42 -7.44 -7.65
C PHE A 17 -10.37 -6.74 -6.68
N ALA A 18 -9.84 -5.92 -5.77
CA ALA A 18 -10.62 -5.22 -4.77
C ALA A 18 -10.12 -3.79 -4.60
N MET A 19 -11.01 -2.88 -4.20
CA MET A 19 -10.58 -1.54 -3.78
C MET A 19 -10.11 -1.57 -2.34
N SER A 20 -9.21 -0.64 -2.00
CA SER A 20 -8.79 -0.39 -0.62
C SER A 20 -8.60 1.12 -0.41
N PRO A 21 -9.50 1.79 0.34
CA PRO A 21 -9.32 3.18 0.76
C PRO A 21 -7.97 3.42 1.44
N LEU A 22 -7.52 2.49 2.27
CA LEU A 22 -6.26 2.58 3.00
C LEU A 22 -5.06 2.47 2.07
N ALA A 23 -5.10 1.57 1.08
CA ALA A 23 -4.04 1.48 0.08
C ALA A 23 -3.98 2.73 -0.80
N GLU A 24 -5.13 3.30 -1.12
CA GLU A 24 -5.22 4.58 -1.82
C GLU A 24 -4.69 5.73 -0.96
N LEU A 25 -5.07 5.82 0.31
CA LEU A 25 -4.56 6.81 1.25
C LEU A 25 -3.03 6.71 1.37
N GLY A 26 -2.50 5.50 1.50
CA GLY A 26 -1.07 5.28 1.43
C GLY A 26 -0.46 5.87 0.17
N ALA A 27 -1.08 5.64 -1.01
CA ALA A 27 -0.62 6.16 -2.31
C ALA A 27 -0.58 7.69 -2.33
N VAL A 28 -1.66 8.31 -1.86
CA VAL A 28 -1.79 9.75 -1.72
C VAL A 28 -0.72 10.33 -0.77
N LEU A 29 -0.46 9.69 0.37
CA LEU A 29 0.59 10.11 1.31
C LEU A 29 2.00 10.04 0.70
N HIS A 30 2.27 9.02 -0.11
CA HIS A 30 3.53 8.93 -0.86
C HIS A 30 3.69 10.07 -1.86
N VAL A 31 2.64 10.40 -2.62
CA VAL A 31 2.65 11.54 -3.56
C VAL A 31 2.93 12.86 -2.83
N LEU A 32 2.36 13.06 -1.63
CA LEU A 32 2.63 14.26 -0.83
C LEU A 32 4.08 14.33 -0.33
N ALA A 33 4.67 13.18 0.00
CA ALA A 33 6.04 13.07 0.49
C ALA A 33 7.10 13.16 -0.64
N GLU A 34 6.81 12.60 -1.82
CA GLU A 34 7.71 12.52 -2.98
C GLU A 34 7.05 13.00 -4.29
N PRO A 35 6.58 14.26 -4.35
CA PRO A 35 5.80 14.75 -5.49
C PRO A 35 6.60 14.73 -6.81
N SER A 36 7.94 14.79 -6.76
CA SER A 36 8.81 14.69 -7.93
C SER A 36 8.74 13.34 -8.66
N HIS A 37 8.32 12.26 -8.00
CA HIS A 37 8.08 10.96 -8.65
C HIS A 37 6.76 10.93 -9.43
N HIS A 38 5.89 11.91 -9.19
CA HIS A 38 4.52 11.97 -9.70
C HIS A 38 4.28 13.30 -10.45
N PRO A 39 4.92 13.53 -11.61
CA PRO A 39 4.87 14.81 -12.32
C PRO A 39 3.43 15.27 -12.63
N GLY A 40 2.51 14.35 -12.92
CA GLY A 40 1.09 14.66 -13.17
C GLY A 40 0.28 15.07 -11.94
N LEU A 41 0.85 14.98 -10.73
CA LEU A 41 0.21 15.29 -9.46
C LEU A 41 0.94 16.42 -8.70
N LEU A 42 1.96 17.05 -9.29
CA LEU A 42 2.77 18.10 -8.64
C LEU A 42 1.92 19.28 -8.15
N GLU A 43 1.02 19.79 -9.00
CA GLU A 43 0.13 20.91 -8.69
C GLU A 43 -0.80 20.54 -7.51
N TRP A 44 -1.50 19.41 -7.64
CA TRP A 44 -2.37 18.88 -6.59
C TRP A 44 -1.63 18.68 -5.25
N ALA A 45 -0.42 18.13 -5.28
CA ALA A 45 0.37 17.87 -4.08
C ALA A 45 0.80 19.18 -3.41
N THR A 46 1.18 20.19 -4.20
CA THR A 46 1.56 21.52 -3.71
C THR A 46 0.38 22.23 -3.07
N GLU A 47 -0.77 22.24 -3.73
CA GLU A 47 -2.00 22.83 -3.20
C GLU A 47 -2.43 22.14 -1.89
N THR A 48 -2.45 20.81 -1.89
CA THR A 48 -2.85 20.02 -0.72
C THR A 48 -1.93 20.29 0.45
N ARG A 49 -0.60 20.28 0.24
CA ARG A 49 0.38 20.60 1.30
C ARG A 49 0.23 22.01 1.85
N THR A 50 -0.07 22.99 1.00
CA THR A 50 -0.26 24.39 1.41
C THR A 50 -1.52 24.58 2.24
N ALA A 51 -2.54 23.74 2.01
CA ALA A 51 -3.80 23.78 2.75
C ALA A 51 -3.79 22.94 4.04
N LEU A 52 -2.74 22.14 4.31
CA LEU A 52 -2.68 21.31 5.51
C LEU A 52 -2.59 22.17 6.79
N PRO A 53 -3.37 21.86 7.84
CA PRO A 53 -3.12 22.41 9.17
C PRO A 53 -1.68 22.11 9.62
N PRO A 54 -0.94 23.07 10.21
CA PRO A 54 0.45 22.88 10.61
C PRO A 54 0.66 21.64 11.50
N GLU A 55 -0.21 21.42 12.47
CA GLU A 55 -0.13 20.26 13.38
C GLU A 55 -0.28 18.91 12.65
N LEU A 56 -1.09 18.86 11.58
CA LEU A 56 -1.24 17.66 10.76
C LEU A 56 -0.01 17.46 9.86
N ALA A 57 0.55 18.54 9.32
CA ALA A 57 1.78 18.47 8.53
C ALA A 57 2.97 17.94 9.35
N ASP A 58 3.10 18.37 10.60
CA ASP A 58 4.16 17.89 11.51
C ASP A 58 4.02 16.39 11.81
N ARG A 59 2.80 15.91 12.09
CA ARG A 59 2.55 14.49 12.35
C ARG A 59 2.75 13.62 11.10
N LEU A 60 2.37 14.13 9.92
CA LEU A 60 2.66 13.46 8.65
C LEU A 60 4.17 13.36 8.39
N TYR A 61 4.92 14.40 8.73
CA TYR A 61 6.37 14.39 8.63
C TYR A 61 7.00 13.38 9.61
N GLU A 62 6.44 13.23 10.80
CA GLU A 62 6.91 12.27 11.81
C GLU A 62 6.75 10.81 11.37
N ALA A 63 5.67 10.50 10.63
CA ALA A 63 5.36 9.15 10.14
C ALA A 63 5.81 8.89 8.70
N ASP A 64 6.53 9.83 8.06
CA ASP A 64 6.84 9.79 6.62
C ASP A 64 7.52 8.48 6.19
N MET A 65 8.24 7.82 7.08
CA MET A 65 8.94 6.57 6.83
C MET A 65 8.04 5.44 6.33
N LEU A 66 6.76 5.47 6.69
CA LEU A 66 5.79 4.44 6.35
C LEU A 66 5.36 4.51 4.87
N TRP A 67 5.56 5.65 4.21
CA TRP A 67 5.11 5.86 2.82
C TRP A 67 6.11 6.59 1.92
N ARG A 68 7.13 7.28 2.44
CA ARG A 68 8.05 8.13 1.66
C ARG A 68 9.03 7.30 0.83
N SER A 69 9.88 6.53 1.48
CA SER A 69 10.93 5.73 0.82
C SER A 69 10.50 4.29 0.55
N THR A 70 9.57 3.80 1.36
CA THR A 70 9.08 2.44 1.37
C THR A 70 7.58 2.47 1.57
N ARG A 71 6.87 1.53 0.94
CA ARG A 71 5.44 1.32 1.17
C ARG A 71 5.33 0.33 2.31
N SER A 72 4.99 0.79 3.50
CA SER A 72 4.75 -0.11 4.63
C SER A 72 3.58 -1.04 4.28
N ASP A 73 3.74 -2.31 4.64
CA ASP A 73 2.76 -3.35 4.38
C ASP A 73 1.44 -3.14 5.14
N LEU A 74 1.45 -2.29 6.17
CA LEU A 74 0.23 -1.81 6.83
C LEU A 74 -0.76 -1.25 5.81
N PHE A 75 -0.29 -0.48 4.83
CA PHE A 75 -1.13 0.19 3.83
C PHE A 75 -1.57 -0.74 2.68
N LEU A 76 -1.31 -2.04 2.77
CA LEU A 76 -1.64 -3.00 1.71
C LEU A 76 -2.47 -4.14 2.30
N PRO A 77 -3.71 -3.88 2.73
CA PRO A 77 -4.56 -4.89 3.33
C PRO A 77 -4.90 -5.99 2.32
N SER A 78 -4.93 -7.24 2.81
CA SER A 78 -5.41 -8.42 2.06
C SER A 78 -6.92 -8.62 2.13
N ILE A 79 -7.63 -7.74 2.85
CA ILE A 79 -9.07 -7.80 3.07
C ILE A 79 -9.80 -6.89 2.08
N ALA A 80 -11.04 -7.25 1.77
CA ALA A 80 -11.98 -6.33 1.15
C ALA A 80 -12.78 -5.62 2.24
N ALA A 81 -12.90 -4.30 2.13
CA ALA A 81 -13.64 -3.45 3.06
C ALA A 81 -14.41 -2.38 2.29
N ALA A 82 -15.50 -1.88 2.87
CA ALA A 82 -16.34 -0.87 2.24
C ALA A 82 -15.76 0.54 2.34
N ASP A 83 -15.07 0.85 3.45
CA ASP A 83 -14.52 2.16 3.74
C ASP A 83 -13.23 2.09 4.58
N LEU A 84 -12.61 3.26 4.79
CA LEU A 84 -11.36 3.39 5.54
C LEU A 84 -11.52 2.95 6.99
N LYS A 85 -12.67 3.22 7.61
CA LYS A 85 -12.95 2.86 9.00
C LYS A 85 -12.91 1.35 9.18
N GLU A 86 -13.52 0.58 8.28
CA GLU A 86 -13.49 -0.89 8.34
C GLU A 86 -12.07 -1.46 8.22
N GLU A 87 -11.21 -0.86 7.39
CA GLU A 87 -9.80 -1.28 7.26
C GLU A 87 -8.98 -0.91 8.49
N LEU A 88 -9.21 0.26 9.09
CA LEU A 88 -8.59 0.66 10.36
C LEU A 88 -9.07 -0.20 11.54
N ASP A 89 -10.35 -0.59 11.54
CA ASP A 89 -10.87 -1.54 12.53
C ASP A 89 -10.20 -2.92 12.37
N ALA A 90 -9.82 -3.31 11.15
CA ALA A 90 -9.04 -4.52 10.92
C ALA A 90 -7.59 -4.39 11.38
N TRP A 91 -6.97 -3.20 11.22
CA TRP A 91 -5.66 -2.92 11.81
C TRP A 91 -5.65 -3.08 13.32
N ASP A 92 -6.69 -2.59 14.01
CA ASP A 92 -6.78 -2.71 15.46
C ASP A 92 -6.89 -4.14 15.95
N ARG A 93 -7.38 -5.06 15.10
CA ARG A 93 -7.47 -6.49 15.39
C ARG A 93 -6.19 -7.28 15.10
N LEU A 94 -5.16 -6.65 14.50
CA LEU A 94 -3.88 -7.32 14.29
C LEU A 94 -3.20 -7.64 15.62
N ASP A 95 -2.56 -8.81 15.69
CA ASP A 95 -1.59 -9.11 16.75
C ASP A 95 -0.45 -8.09 16.70
N ASP A 96 0.10 -7.74 17.86
CA ASP A 96 1.09 -6.68 17.95
C ASP A 96 2.37 -7.00 17.18
N ASP A 97 2.82 -8.26 17.14
CA ASP A 97 3.96 -8.62 16.31
C ASP A 97 3.62 -8.43 14.83
N ALA A 98 2.43 -8.83 14.39
CA ALA A 98 2.00 -8.65 13.01
C ALA A 98 1.93 -7.16 12.62
N PHE A 99 1.44 -6.31 13.52
CA PHE A 99 1.41 -4.86 13.31
C PHE A 99 2.82 -4.26 13.21
N VAL A 100 3.72 -4.63 14.13
CA VAL A 100 5.11 -4.15 14.12
C VAL A 100 5.86 -4.61 12.88
N VAL A 101 5.69 -5.88 12.50
CA VAL A 101 6.30 -6.45 11.30
C VAL A 101 5.83 -5.68 10.07
N ALA A 102 4.52 -5.49 9.90
CA ALA A 102 3.96 -4.75 8.76
C ALA A 102 4.41 -3.29 8.71
N ALA A 103 4.64 -2.65 9.87
CA ALA A 103 5.11 -1.28 9.96
C ALA A 103 6.59 -1.12 9.56
N VAL A 104 7.43 -2.11 9.84
CA VAL A 104 8.89 -2.05 9.63
C VAL A 104 9.32 -2.73 8.32
N GLU A 105 8.54 -3.68 7.82
CA GLU A 105 8.75 -4.34 6.53
C GLU A 105 8.62 -3.37 5.36
N ILE A 106 9.37 -3.71 4.31
CA ILE A 106 9.26 -3.05 3.02
C ILE A 106 8.62 -4.05 2.07
N SER A 107 7.53 -3.64 1.42
CA SER A 107 6.96 -4.33 0.28
C SER A 107 8.05 -4.88 -0.66
N CYS A 108 8.08 -6.19 -0.88
CA CYS A 108 8.99 -6.98 -1.74
C CYS A 108 10.32 -7.47 -1.12
N ALA A 109 10.65 -7.16 0.14
CA ALA A 109 11.89 -7.66 0.76
C ALA A 109 11.58 -8.40 2.06
N THR A 110 11.68 -9.73 2.04
CA THR A 110 11.72 -10.54 3.28
C THR A 110 12.92 -10.13 4.09
N SER A 111 12.68 -9.22 5.03
CA SER A 111 13.76 -8.58 5.76
C SER A 111 14.13 -9.35 7.03
N PHE A 112 13.30 -10.32 7.40
CA PHE A 112 13.48 -11.22 8.52
C PHE A 112 13.90 -12.62 8.08
N ALA A 113 14.72 -13.26 8.92
CA ALA A 113 15.19 -14.63 8.68
C ALA A 113 14.11 -15.70 8.95
N HIS A 114 13.09 -15.34 9.73
CA HIS A 114 12.03 -16.24 10.14
C HIS A 114 10.76 -16.06 9.29
N PRO A 115 10.06 -17.14 8.89
CA PRO A 115 8.78 -17.05 8.17
C PRO A 115 7.65 -16.39 8.97
N ARG A 116 7.80 -16.31 10.29
CA ARG A 116 6.86 -15.64 11.22
C ARG A 116 7.66 -14.81 12.22
N PRO A 117 8.14 -13.63 11.83
CA PRO A 117 8.94 -12.78 12.70
C PRO A 117 8.13 -12.31 13.90
N SER A 118 8.81 -12.12 15.03
CA SER A 118 8.20 -11.64 16.28
C SER A 118 9.13 -10.65 16.98
N PRO A 119 9.25 -9.40 16.48
CA PRO A 119 10.15 -8.39 17.03
C PRO A 119 9.86 -8.00 18.49
N LEU A 120 8.66 -8.29 19.01
CA LEU A 120 8.31 -8.02 20.40
C LEU A 120 8.79 -9.12 21.35
N ARG A 121 8.91 -10.36 20.86
CA ARG A 121 9.25 -11.53 21.69
C ARG A 121 10.65 -12.08 21.41
N ARG A 122 11.21 -11.85 20.22
CA ARG A 122 12.51 -12.37 19.78
C ARG A 122 13.56 -11.27 19.66
N PRO A 123 14.67 -11.32 20.43
CA PRO A 123 15.73 -10.30 20.39
C PRO A 123 16.38 -10.12 19.01
N GLU A 124 16.52 -11.19 18.24
CA GLU A 124 17.08 -11.15 16.88
C GLU A 124 16.17 -10.43 15.88
N ASP A 125 14.87 -10.70 15.91
CA ASP A 125 13.89 -9.99 15.08
C ASP A 125 13.79 -8.52 15.53
N ARG A 126 13.86 -8.26 16.85
CA ARG A 126 13.89 -6.89 17.40
C ARG A 126 15.09 -6.09 16.89
N ARG A 127 16.28 -6.68 16.95
CA ARG A 127 17.51 -6.05 16.47
C ARG A 127 17.42 -5.80 14.96
N ARG A 128 16.91 -6.77 14.21
CA ARG A 128 16.73 -6.63 12.76
C ARG A 128 15.76 -5.49 12.40
N ALA A 129 14.64 -5.38 13.11
CA ALA A 129 13.69 -4.28 12.92
C ALA A 129 14.37 -2.90 13.12
N ARG A 130 15.20 -2.77 14.16
CA ARG A 130 15.99 -1.55 14.41
C ARG A 130 17.03 -1.27 13.34
N GLU A 131 17.77 -2.29 12.91
CA GLU A 131 18.79 -2.14 11.85
C GLU A 131 18.16 -1.65 10.54
N LEU A 132 17.01 -2.22 10.15
CA LEU A 132 16.27 -1.81 8.96
C LEU A 132 15.82 -0.36 9.05
N ALA A 133 15.31 0.06 10.20
CA ALA A 133 14.89 1.43 10.43
C ALA A 133 16.08 2.40 10.45
N ALA A 134 17.16 2.06 11.17
CA ALA A 134 18.37 2.88 11.27
C ALA A 134 19.07 3.09 9.91
N ALA A 135 19.05 2.09 9.03
CA ALA A 135 19.56 2.22 7.66
C ALA A 135 18.83 3.30 6.84
N ARG A 136 17.65 3.75 7.27
CA ARG A 136 16.84 4.78 6.60
C ARG A 136 16.97 6.16 7.25
N GLY A 137 17.57 6.24 8.43
CA GLY A 137 17.85 7.48 9.14
C GLY A 137 17.52 7.43 10.64
N LEU A 138 17.98 8.48 11.35
CA LEU A 138 17.82 8.59 12.80
C LEU A 138 16.35 8.66 13.24
N ARG A 139 15.50 9.30 12.43
CA ARG A 139 14.07 9.43 12.74
C ARG A 139 13.34 8.10 12.62
N GLN A 140 13.70 7.32 11.60
CA GLN A 140 13.17 5.98 11.37
C GLN A 140 13.54 5.06 12.53
N ALA A 141 14.80 5.11 12.98
CA ALA A 141 15.23 4.41 14.19
C ALA A 141 14.40 4.81 15.42
N ALA A 142 14.22 6.12 15.67
CA ALA A 142 13.43 6.61 16.80
C ALA A 142 11.94 6.21 16.72
N PHE A 143 11.36 6.19 15.52
CA PHE A 143 10.01 5.68 15.32
C PHE A 143 9.92 4.18 15.61
N ALA A 144 10.85 3.38 15.08
CA ALA A 144 10.90 1.94 15.33
C ALA A 144 11.11 1.61 16.81
N ASP A 145 11.92 2.40 17.53
CA ASP A 145 12.09 2.23 18.98
C ASP A 145 10.79 2.45 19.74
N ARG A 146 10.06 3.53 19.45
CA ARG A 146 8.74 3.78 20.06
C ARG A 146 7.74 2.68 19.74
N LEU A 147 7.72 2.23 18.49
CA LEU A 147 6.86 1.14 18.02
C LEU A 147 7.17 -0.19 18.73
N LEU A 148 8.45 -0.50 18.97
CA LEU A 148 8.89 -1.71 19.67
C LEU A 148 8.74 -1.63 21.20
N GLU A 149 8.57 -0.42 21.75
CA GLU A 149 8.31 -0.19 23.17
C GLU A 149 6.82 -0.26 23.49
N ASP A 150 5.98 0.43 22.71
CA ASP A 150 4.53 0.47 22.91
C ASP A 150 3.79 0.47 21.56
N PRO A 151 3.56 -0.73 20.97
CA PRO A 151 2.89 -0.85 19.68
C PRO A 151 1.44 -0.38 19.74
N HIS A 152 0.75 -0.52 20.88
CA HIS A 152 -0.63 -0.07 21.03
C HIS A 152 -0.74 1.45 20.95
N ARG A 153 0.15 2.17 21.64
CA ARG A 153 0.16 3.63 21.60
C ARG A 153 0.50 4.17 20.20
N VAL A 154 1.47 3.56 19.53
CA VAL A 154 1.81 3.94 18.14
C VAL A 154 0.65 3.62 17.19
N ARG A 155 0.00 2.46 17.33
CA ARG A 155 -1.19 2.09 16.54
C ARG A 155 -2.32 3.10 16.71
N ALA A 156 -2.68 3.44 17.95
CA ALA A 156 -3.74 4.41 18.23
C ALA A 156 -3.41 5.81 17.67
N TRP A 157 -2.14 6.24 17.79
CA TRP A 157 -1.69 7.51 17.24
C TRP A 157 -1.74 7.54 15.70
N LEU A 158 -1.30 6.46 15.04
CA LEU A 158 -1.38 6.30 13.58
C LEU A 158 -2.83 6.29 13.10
N ARG A 159 -3.71 5.53 13.76
CA ARG A 159 -5.14 5.50 13.44
C ARG A 159 -5.73 6.91 13.44
N ARG A 160 -5.51 7.67 14.52
CA ARG A 160 -5.94 9.06 14.62
C ARG A 160 -5.35 9.93 13.50
N LEU A 161 -4.08 9.75 13.14
CA LEU A 161 -3.45 10.48 12.04
C LEU A 161 -4.17 10.23 10.72
N LEU A 162 -4.52 8.98 10.42
CA LEU A 162 -5.20 8.64 9.16
C LEU A 162 -6.66 9.12 9.13
N GLU A 163 -7.36 9.07 10.27
CA GLU A 163 -8.70 9.68 10.42
C GLU A 163 -8.65 11.21 10.22
N ASP A 164 -7.65 11.89 10.76
CA ASP A 164 -7.46 13.33 10.55
C ASP A 164 -7.12 13.64 9.07
N CYS A 165 -6.37 12.75 8.39
CA CYS A 165 -6.10 12.87 6.95
C CYS A 165 -7.37 12.68 6.10
N GLU A 166 -8.24 11.74 6.47
CA GLU A 166 -9.57 11.56 5.85
C GLU A 166 -10.38 12.84 5.92
N GLN A 167 -10.45 13.46 7.10
CA GLN A 167 -11.20 14.71 7.28
C GLN A 167 -10.57 15.89 6.52
N ALA A 168 -9.24 16.00 6.50
CA ALA A 168 -8.55 17.16 5.94
C ALA A 168 -8.50 17.18 4.40
N PHE A 169 -8.28 16.02 3.75
CA PHE A 169 -8.15 15.97 2.30
C PHE A 169 -8.58 14.64 1.67
N PHE A 170 -8.36 13.51 2.34
CA PHE A 170 -8.50 12.21 1.70
C PHE A 170 -9.97 11.84 1.43
N GLY A 171 -10.91 12.29 2.26
CA GLY A 171 -12.35 12.10 2.00
C GLY A 171 -12.76 12.65 0.63
N GLU A 172 -12.33 13.87 0.28
CA GLU A 172 -12.60 14.46 -1.04
C GLU A 172 -11.91 13.70 -2.17
N VAL A 173 -10.66 13.26 -1.97
CA VAL A 173 -9.93 12.44 -2.94
C VAL A 173 -10.66 11.12 -3.19
N TRP A 174 -11.03 10.41 -2.13
CA TRP A 174 -11.72 9.13 -2.19
C TRP A 174 -13.05 9.22 -2.95
N GLN A 175 -13.85 10.26 -2.68
CA GLN A 175 -15.11 10.48 -3.40
C GLN A 175 -14.92 10.62 -4.92
N ARG A 176 -13.81 11.23 -5.36
CA ARG A 176 -13.49 11.40 -6.78
C ARG A 176 -13.04 10.10 -7.45
N VAL A 177 -12.23 9.29 -6.76
CA VAL A 177 -11.57 8.12 -7.38
C VAL A 177 -12.33 6.81 -7.20
N ARG A 178 -13.15 6.66 -6.14
CA ARG A 178 -13.80 5.39 -5.79
C ARG A 178 -14.60 4.76 -6.92
N ALA A 179 -15.31 5.55 -7.72
CA ALA A 179 -16.14 5.03 -8.81
C ALA A 179 -15.29 4.44 -9.94
N GLN A 180 -14.17 5.11 -10.27
CA GLN A 180 -13.21 4.64 -11.25
C GLN A 180 -12.52 3.36 -10.76
N LEU A 181 -12.02 3.34 -9.53
CA LEU A 181 -11.35 2.17 -8.97
C LEU A 181 -12.30 0.97 -8.88
N ALA A 182 -13.58 1.20 -8.57
CA ALA A 182 -14.59 0.15 -8.55
C ALA A 182 -14.85 -0.41 -9.95
N ALA A 183 -14.92 0.46 -10.97
CA ALA A 183 -15.08 0.04 -12.36
C ALA A 183 -13.87 -0.76 -12.85
N ASP A 184 -12.65 -0.33 -12.48
CA ASP A 184 -11.41 -1.03 -12.79
C ASP A 184 -11.40 -2.44 -12.17
N ALA A 185 -11.60 -2.54 -10.85
CA ALA A 185 -11.62 -3.83 -10.15
C ALA A 185 -12.71 -4.78 -10.71
N ARG A 186 -13.92 -4.27 -10.98
CA ARG A 186 -14.99 -5.08 -11.60
C ARG A 186 -14.58 -5.61 -12.96
N HIS A 187 -14.06 -4.75 -13.84
CA HIS A 187 -13.64 -5.17 -15.18
C HIS A 187 -12.56 -6.27 -15.13
N LYS A 188 -11.59 -6.14 -14.21
CA LYS A 188 -10.49 -7.11 -14.07
C LYS A 188 -10.96 -8.42 -13.46
N ASN A 189 -11.92 -8.38 -12.52
CA ASN A 189 -12.60 -9.60 -12.04
C ASN A 189 -13.39 -10.31 -13.15
N GLU A 190 -14.06 -9.57 -14.04
CA GLU A 190 -14.76 -10.18 -15.19
C GLU A 190 -13.77 -10.82 -16.17
N LEU A 191 -12.62 -10.17 -16.43
CA LEU A 191 -11.53 -10.79 -17.21
C LEU A 191 -10.99 -12.04 -16.53
N LEU A 192 -10.75 -11.99 -15.21
CA LEU A 192 -10.27 -13.15 -14.45
C LEU A 192 -11.25 -14.33 -14.58
N LYS A 193 -12.54 -14.08 -14.39
CA LYS A 193 -13.61 -15.08 -14.43
C LYS A 193 -13.80 -15.69 -15.82
N HIS A 194 -13.75 -14.87 -16.87
CA HIS A 194 -14.13 -15.30 -18.23
C HIS A 194 -12.95 -15.60 -19.16
N ARG A 195 -11.77 -15.02 -18.88
CA ARG A 195 -10.58 -15.10 -19.72
C ARG A 195 -9.34 -15.62 -18.98
N GLY A 196 -9.45 -15.86 -17.68
CA GLY A 196 -8.39 -16.42 -16.84
C GLY A 196 -7.35 -15.40 -16.37
N LEU A 197 -6.45 -15.86 -15.50
CA LEU A 197 -5.45 -15.02 -14.83
C LEU A 197 -4.53 -14.27 -15.81
N GLY A 198 -4.07 -14.93 -16.88
CA GLY A 198 -3.15 -14.33 -17.84
C GLY A 198 -3.70 -13.06 -18.50
N GLN A 199 -4.98 -13.07 -18.90
CA GLN A 199 -5.63 -11.91 -19.49
C GLN A 199 -5.92 -10.82 -18.45
N ALA A 200 -6.27 -11.21 -17.22
CA ALA A 200 -6.48 -10.26 -16.13
C ALA A 200 -5.18 -9.49 -15.78
N VAL A 201 -4.04 -10.18 -15.65
CA VAL A 201 -2.76 -9.52 -15.30
C VAL A 201 -2.18 -8.71 -16.46
N ALA A 202 -2.38 -9.13 -17.71
CA ALA A 202 -2.00 -8.34 -18.88
C ALA A 202 -2.76 -7.00 -18.93
N ALA A 203 -4.01 -6.97 -18.42
CA ALA A 203 -4.80 -5.75 -18.30
C ALA A 203 -4.41 -4.87 -17.09
N VAL A 204 -3.61 -5.37 -16.16
CA VAL A 204 -3.07 -4.61 -15.02
C VAL A 204 -1.86 -3.79 -15.45
N SER A 205 -0.86 -4.44 -16.02
CA SER A 205 0.37 -3.79 -16.44
C SER A 205 1.16 -4.69 -17.40
N PRO A 206 1.80 -4.13 -18.44
CA PRO A 206 2.71 -4.90 -19.29
C PRO A 206 3.96 -5.40 -18.53
N ALA A 207 4.25 -4.85 -17.35
CA ALA A 207 5.34 -5.30 -16.50
C ALA A 207 5.02 -6.59 -15.71
N ILE A 208 3.83 -7.16 -15.86
CA ILE A 208 3.44 -8.42 -15.21
C ILE A 208 3.22 -9.47 -16.27
N THR A 209 3.97 -10.57 -16.19
CA THR A 209 3.82 -11.72 -17.08
C THR A 209 3.44 -12.96 -16.27
N LEU A 210 2.62 -13.84 -16.86
CA LEU A 210 2.29 -15.13 -16.29
C LEU A 210 3.16 -16.21 -16.97
N ASP A 211 4.05 -16.83 -16.20
CA ASP A 211 4.73 -18.05 -16.61
C ASP A 211 3.80 -19.24 -16.32
N THR A 212 3.09 -19.70 -17.35
CA THR A 212 2.14 -20.81 -17.25
C THR A 212 2.81 -22.15 -17.01
N ALA A 213 4.07 -22.32 -17.40
CA ALA A 213 4.80 -23.57 -17.20
C ALA A 213 5.23 -23.74 -15.74
N ARG A 214 5.56 -22.63 -15.07
CA ARG A 214 5.97 -22.61 -13.66
C ARG A 214 4.84 -22.22 -12.70
N GLY A 215 3.72 -21.72 -13.20
CA GLY A 215 2.60 -21.26 -12.38
C GLY A 215 2.93 -20.03 -11.56
N CYS A 216 3.74 -19.10 -12.08
CA CYS A 216 4.13 -17.90 -11.36
C CYS A 216 3.92 -16.61 -12.15
N LEU A 217 3.60 -15.54 -11.42
CA LEU A 217 3.61 -14.18 -11.97
C LEU A 217 5.02 -13.61 -11.82
N VAL A 218 5.56 -13.07 -12.90
CA VAL A 218 6.83 -12.36 -12.90
C VAL A 218 6.53 -10.87 -13.07
N VAL A 219 6.88 -10.09 -12.06
CA VAL A 219 6.74 -8.64 -12.05
C VAL A 219 8.12 -8.04 -12.32
N ASP A 220 8.27 -7.39 -13.46
CA ASP A 220 9.50 -6.68 -13.83
C ASP A 220 9.70 -5.50 -12.87
N LYS A 221 10.67 -5.66 -11.96
CA LYS A 221 10.98 -4.72 -10.89
C LYS A 221 12.48 -4.59 -10.69
N LEU A 222 12.91 -3.44 -10.19
CA LEU A 222 14.32 -3.17 -9.90
C LEU A 222 14.90 -3.98 -8.72
N GLN A 223 14.17 -4.94 -8.15
CA GLN A 223 14.61 -5.78 -7.04
C GLN A 223 14.18 -7.22 -7.29
N ASP A 224 15.06 -8.18 -6.97
CA ASP A 224 14.72 -9.60 -6.96
C ASP A 224 13.99 -9.94 -5.66
N GLY A 225 12.84 -10.60 -5.77
CA GLY A 225 12.06 -11.06 -4.63
C GLY A 225 11.26 -12.30 -4.99
N ARG A 226 11.02 -13.19 -4.03
CA ARG A 226 10.08 -14.31 -4.18
C ARG A 226 8.99 -14.17 -3.15
N VAL A 227 7.76 -14.09 -3.61
CA VAL A 227 6.56 -14.02 -2.78
C VAL A 227 5.76 -15.29 -3.04
N THR A 228 5.29 -15.93 -1.97
CA THR A 228 4.53 -17.17 -2.10
C THR A 228 3.04 -16.88 -1.90
N GLY A 229 2.22 -17.09 -2.93
CA GLY A 229 0.76 -17.00 -2.86
C GLY A 229 0.06 -18.37 -2.80
N SER A 230 0.82 -19.47 -2.70
CA SER A 230 0.31 -20.84 -2.70
C SER A 230 -0.72 -21.03 -1.59
N GLY A 231 -1.92 -21.51 -1.94
CA GLY A 231 -3.00 -21.77 -0.98
C GLY A 231 -3.73 -20.54 -0.44
N THR A 232 -3.07 -19.40 -0.20
CA THR A 232 -3.71 -18.17 0.34
C THR A 232 -4.34 -17.29 -0.74
N GLY A 233 -3.90 -17.41 -1.99
CA GLY A 233 -4.43 -16.65 -3.13
C GLY A 233 -3.69 -15.33 -3.34
N LEU A 234 -4.33 -14.37 -4.03
CA LEU A 234 -3.72 -13.06 -4.35
C LEU A 234 -4.78 -11.97 -4.44
N VAL A 235 -4.51 -10.79 -3.88
CA VAL A 235 -5.36 -9.59 -4.06
C VAL A 235 -4.64 -8.57 -4.92
N PHE A 236 -5.36 -8.03 -5.90
CA PHE A 236 -4.92 -6.90 -6.69
C PHE A 236 -5.68 -5.64 -6.27
N LEU A 237 -4.96 -4.56 -5.97
CA LEU A 237 -5.50 -3.28 -5.53
C LEU A 237 -5.21 -2.18 -6.57
N PRO A 238 -6.23 -1.69 -7.33
CA PRO A 238 -6.03 -0.54 -8.18
C PRO A 238 -5.82 0.72 -7.35
N THR A 239 -5.02 1.64 -7.85
CA THR A 239 -4.81 2.97 -7.25
C THR A 239 -4.82 4.07 -8.30
N ALA A 240 -5.36 5.25 -7.99
CA ALA A 240 -5.31 6.41 -8.88
C ALA A 240 -4.05 7.27 -8.64
N PHE A 241 -3.49 7.19 -7.44
CA PHE A 241 -2.30 7.94 -7.00
C PHE A 241 -1.00 7.11 -7.03
N GLY A 242 -1.04 5.88 -7.55
CA GLY A 242 0.13 4.98 -7.53
C GLY A 242 1.08 5.06 -8.72
N TRP A 243 0.73 5.71 -9.85
CA TRP A 243 1.61 5.74 -11.02
C TRP A 243 2.92 6.49 -10.70
N PRO A 244 4.12 5.99 -11.01
CA PRO A 244 4.42 4.84 -11.88
C PRO A 244 4.65 3.51 -11.14
N HIS A 245 4.38 3.44 -9.84
CA HIS A 245 4.78 2.34 -8.97
C HIS A 245 3.83 1.15 -9.02
N LEU A 246 4.40 -0.03 -9.28
CA LEU A 246 3.82 -1.32 -8.90
C LEU A 246 4.35 -1.68 -7.52
N VAL A 247 3.48 -2.08 -6.59
CA VAL A 247 3.88 -2.45 -5.22
C VAL A 247 3.42 -3.87 -4.95
N VAL A 248 4.31 -4.71 -4.42
CA VAL A 248 3.98 -6.10 -4.06
C VAL A 248 4.30 -6.28 -2.58
N ARG A 249 3.31 -6.68 -1.81
CA ARG A 249 3.45 -7.04 -0.40
C ARG A 249 3.78 -8.53 -0.29
N ASP A 250 4.87 -8.86 0.40
CA ASP A 250 5.05 -10.22 0.90
C ASP A 250 4.28 -10.36 2.21
N ALA A 251 3.49 -11.41 2.33
CA ALA A 251 2.49 -11.52 3.37
C ALA A 251 2.92 -12.46 4.52
N HIS A 252 4.17 -12.96 4.53
CA HIS A 252 4.69 -13.85 5.60
C HIS A 252 3.73 -15.01 5.96
N GLY A 253 3.13 -15.62 4.94
CA GLY A 253 2.14 -16.69 5.08
C GLY A 253 0.67 -16.25 5.15
N ASP A 254 0.37 -14.96 5.08
CA ASP A 254 -0.96 -14.42 4.73
C ASP A 254 -1.11 -14.31 3.19
N ARG A 255 -2.22 -13.75 2.70
CA ARG A 255 -2.51 -13.54 1.28
C ARG A 255 -1.69 -12.37 0.72
N PRO A 256 -0.80 -12.58 -0.28
CA PRO A 256 -0.07 -11.50 -0.94
C PRO A 256 -0.98 -10.44 -1.56
N VAL A 257 -0.43 -9.24 -1.72
CA VAL A 257 -1.14 -8.08 -2.28
C VAL A 257 -0.28 -7.43 -3.37
N LEU A 258 -0.89 -7.09 -4.49
CA LEU A 258 -0.27 -6.33 -5.56
C LEU A 258 -1.08 -5.06 -5.81
N GLN A 259 -0.52 -3.90 -5.46
CA GLN A 259 -1.10 -2.60 -5.78
C GLN A 259 -0.56 -2.11 -7.13
N TYR A 260 -1.47 -1.64 -8.00
CA TYR A 260 -1.15 -1.23 -9.37
C TYR A 260 -1.85 0.08 -9.77
N PRO A 261 -1.22 0.93 -10.60
CA PRO A 261 -1.85 2.14 -11.09
C PRO A 261 -3.02 1.81 -12.02
N SER A 262 -4.22 2.26 -11.68
CA SER A 262 -5.36 2.20 -12.58
C SER A 262 -5.14 3.23 -13.70
N LEU A 263 -5.10 2.76 -14.94
CA LEU A 263 -5.03 3.66 -16.09
C LEU A 263 -6.42 4.24 -16.30
N SER A 264 -6.64 5.50 -15.93
CA SER A 264 -7.80 6.22 -16.44
C SER A 264 -7.65 6.37 -17.96
N PRO A 265 -8.69 6.17 -18.77
CA PRO A 265 -8.71 6.58 -20.18
C PRO A 265 -8.36 8.06 -20.39
N SER A 266 -8.57 8.91 -19.37
CA SER A 266 -8.18 10.33 -19.39
C SER A 266 -6.68 10.57 -19.15
N CYS A 267 -5.96 9.58 -18.62
CA CYS A 267 -4.54 9.68 -18.27
C CYS A 267 -3.58 9.47 -19.45
N ARG A 268 -4.09 9.56 -20.69
CA ARG A 268 -3.25 9.80 -21.89
C ARG A 268 -2.90 11.28 -22.07
N ARG A 269 -3.44 12.17 -21.25
CA ARG A 269 -3.08 13.60 -21.16
C ARG A 269 -3.04 14.05 -19.69
N PRO A 270 -2.25 15.08 -19.32
CA PRO A 270 -2.25 15.61 -17.96
C PRO A 270 -3.67 16.06 -17.60
N CYS A 271 -4.31 15.40 -16.65
CA CYS A 271 -5.56 15.88 -16.08
C CYS A 271 -5.22 16.97 -15.06
N HIS A 272 -5.70 18.19 -15.30
CA HIS A 272 -5.66 19.26 -14.30
C HIS A 272 -6.55 18.88 -13.12
N TRP A 273 -5.94 18.53 -11.99
CA TRP A 273 -6.62 18.31 -10.73
C TRP A 273 -6.97 19.67 -10.10
N GLN A 274 -8.12 20.24 -10.43
CA GLN A 274 -8.60 21.45 -9.74
C GLN A 274 -9.42 21.08 -8.50
N ARG A 275 -9.07 21.69 -7.35
CA ARG A 275 -9.90 21.67 -6.14
C ARG A 275 -11.17 22.50 -6.37
N SER A 276 -12.31 21.98 -5.93
CA SER A 276 -13.53 22.79 -5.84
C SER A 276 -13.39 23.65 -4.58
N SER A 277 -13.41 24.98 -4.74
CA SER A 277 -13.24 25.95 -3.65
C SER A 277 -14.44 25.94 -2.69
N GLY A 278 -14.48 24.95 -1.80
CA GLY A 278 -15.37 24.94 -0.64
C GLY A 278 -14.72 25.68 0.53
N ALA A 279 -15.17 26.91 0.77
CA ALA A 279 -14.69 27.74 1.87
C ALA A 279 -15.03 27.11 3.24
N TRP A 280 -14.00 26.78 4.01
CA TRP A 280 -14.14 26.47 5.44
C TRP A 280 -14.46 27.78 6.17
N LYS A 281 -15.74 28.00 6.48
CA LYS A 281 -16.13 29.01 7.47
C LYS A 281 -16.08 28.37 8.85
N ARG A 282 -15.16 28.94 9.65
CA ARG A 282 -14.92 28.86 11.11
C ARG A 282 -15.93 28.07 11.95
#